data_AF-A0A1W5D1I3-F1
#
_entry.id   AF-A0A1W5D1I3-F1
#
_cell.length_a   1.000
_cell.length_b   1.000
_cell.length_c   1.000
_cell.angle_alpha   90.00
_cell.angle_beta   90.00
_cell.angle_gamma   90.00
#
_symmetry.space_group_name_H-M   'P 1'
#
loop_
_entity.id
_entity.type
_entity.pdbx_description
1 polymer ?
#
loop_
_entity_poly.entity_id
_entity_poly.type
_entity_poly.pdbx_seq_one_letter_code
_entity_poly.pdbx_strand_id
1 'polypeptide(L)'
;MAILSAASIIRSLSLLHLTLAYFFLTSPATIGDQNLVFILGAAMGLPDAPSFTTPSAPTAFLAILLALLGLSDLTAASLPEEIGSYYWSSQAPVRLFFFFVVTGYTYLFKPGGMGLGLVSKSGAHTAGVGDELKNSVVFTWGFVEVICWFWIYVTLRDERRETTSHFARPRYIFVRSFGTSTDTLRGFAGRIWADFYAIQRFRSYIYAQGTLIASLLMNFAPRNASLLEFQMLIQ
;
A
#
# COMPACT_ATOMS: atom_id res chain seq x y z
N MET A 1 2.13 -5.23 -26.56
CA MET A 1 0.76 -5.76 -26.47
C MET A 1 0.66 -6.69 -25.27
N ALA A 2 0.53 -6.12 -24.06
CA ALA A 2 0.19 -6.90 -22.88
C ALA A 2 -1.24 -7.42 -23.03
N ILE A 3 -1.47 -8.70 -22.67
CA ILE A 3 -2.81 -9.32 -22.72
C ILE A 3 -3.80 -8.63 -21.75
N LEU A 4 -3.29 -7.90 -20.75
CA LEU A 4 -4.06 -7.09 -19.82
C LEU A 4 -3.64 -5.62 -19.96
N SER A 5 -4.55 -4.77 -20.42
CA SER A 5 -4.35 -3.32 -20.42
C SER A 5 -4.50 -2.75 -19.01
N ALA A 6 -3.81 -1.64 -18.73
CA ALA A 6 -4.01 -0.87 -17.51
C ALA A 6 -5.49 -0.52 -17.27
N ALA A 7 -6.23 -0.16 -18.33
CA ALA A 7 -7.66 0.13 -18.24
C ALA A 7 -8.48 -1.08 -17.75
N SER A 8 -8.12 -2.30 -18.17
CA SER A 8 -8.77 -3.53 -17.73
C SER A 8 -8.55 -3.74 -16.23
N ILE A 9 -7.31 -3.56 -15.76
CA ILE A 9 -6.94 -3.73 -14.36
C ILE A 9 -7.67 -2.70 -13.49
N ILE A 10 -7.71 -1.43 -13.92
CA ILE A 10 -8.42 -0.36 -13.20
C ILE A 10 -9.92 -0.65 -13.12
N ARG A 11 -10.56 -1.14 -14.19
CA ARG A 11 -11.97 -1.53 -14.17
C ARG A 11 -12.24 -2.68 -13.21
N SER A 12 -11.38 -3.71 -13.21
CA SER A 12 -11.50 -4.82 -12.25
C SER A 12 -11.33 -4.35 -10.81
N LEU A 13 -10.37 -3.45 -10.55
CA LEU A 13 -10.15 -2.87 -9.21
C LEU A 13 -11.35 -1.98 -8.80
N SER A 14 -11.94 -1.24 -9.73
CA SER A 14 -13.13 -0.41 -9.48
C SER A 14 -14.34 -1.27 -9.10
N LEU A 15 -14.54 -2.39 -9.81
CA LEU A 15 -15.58 -3.36 -9.46
C LEU A 15 -15.32 -4.00 -8.09
N LEU A 16 -14.06 -4.28 -7.75
CA LEU A 16 -13.67 -4.76 -6.42
C LEU A 16 -14.02 -3.73 -5.33
N HIS A 17 -13.81 -2.44 -5.56
CA HIS A 17 -14.21 -1.40 -4.61
C HIS A 17 -15.73 -1.34 -4.42
N LEU A 18 -16.50 -1.51 -5.51
CA LEU A 18 -17.96 -1.53 -5.46
C LEU A 18 -18.50 -2.78 -4.72
N THR A 19 -17.89 -3.95 -4.94
CA THR A 19 -18.28 -5.16 -4.19
C THR A 19 -17.92 -5.04 -2.72
N LEU A 20 -16.75 -4.48 -2.41
CA LEU A 20 -16.30 -4.27 -1.04
C LEU A 20 -17.18 -3.23 -0.30
N ALA A 21 -17.65 -2.19 -1.00
CA ALA A 21 -18.66 -1.27 -0.48
C ALA A 21 -19.99 -1.98 -0.15
N TYR A 22 -20.46 -2.87 -1.01
CA TYR A 22 -21.66 -3.67 -0.76
C TYR A 22 -21.51 -4.57 0.49
N PHE A 23 -20.38 -5.25 0.64
CA PHE A 23 -20.14 -6.12 1.79
C PHE A 23 -19.97 -5.33 3.10
N PHE A 24 -19.36 -4.14 3.09
CA PHE A 24 -19.30 -3.32 4.29
C PHE A 24 -20.67 -2.80 4.77
N LEU A 25 -21.64 -2.62 3.86
CA LEU A 25 -23.01 -2.25 4.22
C LEU A 25 -23.83 -3.43 4.73
N THR A 26 -23.69 -4.60 4.09
CA THR A 26 -24.57 -5.75 4.34
C THR A 26 -24.04 -6.69 5.41
N SER A 27 -22.75 -7.02 5.35
CA SER A 27 -22.14 -8.02 6.24
C SER A 27 -20.61 -7.83 6.31
N PRO A 28 -20.12 -6.83 7.07
CA PRO A 28 -18.68 -6.53 7.15
C PRO A 28 -17.85 -7.70 7.70
N ALA A 29 -18.47 -8.60 8.48
CA ALA A 29 -17.86 -9.83 8.98
C ALA A 29 -17.27 -10.69 7.85
N THR A 30 -17.94 -10.74 6.69
CA THR A 30 -17.49 -11.54 5.55
C THR A 30 -16.14 -11.10 4.98
N ILE A 31 -15.73 -9.84 5.23
CA ILE A 31 -14.42 -9.31 4.85
C ILE A 31 -13.39 -9.66 5.92
N GLY A 32 -13.74 -9.52 7.20
CA GLY A 32 -12.85 -9.86 8.32
C GLY A 32 -12.49 -11.34 8.36
N ASP A 33 -13.43 -12.22 8.01
CA ASP A 33 -13.28 -13.68 8.05
C ASP A 33 -12.57 -14.26 6.81
N GLN A 34 -12.04 -13.42 5.92
CA GLN A 34 -11.30 -13.88 4.75
C GLN A 34 -9.95 -14.48 5.17
N ASN A 35 -9.60 -15.64 4.60
CA ASN A 35 -8.30 -16.29 4.80
C ASN A 35 -7.13 -15.32 4.54
N LEU A 36 -7.28 -14.44 3.54
CA LEU A 36 -6.27 -13.45 3.19
C LEU A 36 -6.04 -12.44 4.34
N VAL A 37 -7.11 -11.94 4.97
CA VAL A 37 -7.02 -11.03 6.13
C VAL A 37 -6.39 -11.72 7.32
N PHE A 38 -6.80 -12.97 7.59
CA PHE A 38 -6.23 -13.76 8.69
C PHE A 38 -4.73 -14.01 8.50
N ILE A 39 -4.31 -14.50 7.34
CA ILE A 39 -2.91 -14.84 7.06
C ILE A 39 -2.02 -13.59 7.11
N LEU A 40 -2.43 -12.50 6.47
CA LEU A 40 -1.64 -11.25 6.46
C LEU A 40 -1.63 -10.58 7.84
N GLY A 41 -2.77 -10.56 8.53
CA GLY A 41 -2.86 -10.06 9.91
C GLY A 41 -1.94 -10.82 10.86
N ALA A 42 -2.01 -12.17 10.82
CA ALA A 42 -1.16 -13.03 11.63
C ALA A 42 0.33 -12.88 11.28
N ALA A 43 0.68 -12.82 9.99
CA ALA A 43 2.06 -12.60 9.54
C ALA A 43 2.64 -11.26 10.03
N MET A 44 1.79 -10.25 10.17
CA MET A 44 2.18 -8.92 10.63
C MET A 44 2.01 -8.71 12.14
N GLY A 45 1.45 -9.69 12.85
CA GLY A 45 1.16 -9.61 14.29
C GLY A 45 0.17 -8.50 14.63
N LEU A 46 -0.83 -8.27 13.77
CA LEU A 46 -1.90 -7.31 14.00
C LEU A 46 -3.07 -8.00 14.70
N PRO A 47 -3.74 -7.32 15.65
CA PRO A 47 -4.93 -7.86 16.29
C PRO A 47 -6.08 -7.98 15.30
N ASP A 48 -6.97 -8.93 15.57
CA ASP A 48 -8.24 -9.05 14.87
C ASP A 48 -9.08 -7.79 15.07
N ALA A 49 -9.99 -7.55 14.13
CA ALA A 49 -10.75 -6.31 14.05
C ALA A 49 -12.21 -6.55 14.47
N PRO A 50 -12.54 -6.65 15.78
CA PRO A 50 -13.90 -6.93 16.24
C PRO A 50 -14.90 -5.86 15.80
N SER A 51 -14.45 -4.63 15.55
CA SER A 51 -15.26 -3.53 15.02
C SER A 51 -15.83 -3.77 13.60
N PHE A 52 -15.36 -4.79 12.88
CA PHE A 52 -15.86 -5.17 11.55
C PHE A 52 -16.81 -6.38 11.58
N THR A 53 -17.25 -6.84 12.75
CA THR A 53 -18.19 -7.97 12.86
C THR A 53 -19.64 -7.57 12.60
N THR A 54 -20.02 -6.34 12.95
CA THR A 54 -21.38 -5.82 12.79
C THR A 54 -21.40 -4.53 11.95
N PRO A 55 -22.43 -4.33 11.11
CA PRO A 55 -22.62 -3.04 10.44
C PRO A 55 -22.67 -1.90 11.45
N SER A 56 -21.85 -0.87 11.24
CA SER A 56 -21.74 0.30 12.12
C SER A 56 -21.64 1.58 11.30
N ALA A 57 -21.79 2.74 11.94
CA ALA A 57 -21.67 4.02 11.24
C ALA A 57 -20.32 4.20 10.51
N PRO A 58 -19.16 3.80 11.08
CA PRO A 58 -17.88 3.82 10.36
C PRO A 58 -17.84 2.92 9.13
N THR A 59 -18.38 1.69 9.19
CA THR A 59 -18.36 0.78 8.04
C THR A 59 -19.31 1.25 6.95
N ALA A 60 -20.46 1.83 7.31
CA ALA A 60 -21.39 2.44 6.36
C ALA A 60 -20.76 3.67 5.67
N PHE A 61 -20.08 4.53 6.42
CA PHE A 61 -19.38 5.67 5.85
C PHE A 61 -18.23 5.24 4.92
N LEU A 62 -17.44 4.24 5.34
CA LEU A 62 -16.38 3.66 4.51
C LEU A 62 -16.95 3.06 3.21
N ALA A 63 -18.09 2.38 3.28
CA ALA A 63 -18.75 1.84 2.10
C ALA A 63 -19.15 2.94 1.10
N ILE A 64 -19.66 4.08 1.59
CA ILE A 64 -19.98 5.23 0.73
C ILE A 64 -18.71 5.76 0.05
N LEU A 65 -17.60 5.90 0.79
CA LEU A 65 -16.34 6.36 0.23
C LEU A 65 -15.78 5.40 -0.83
N LEU A 66 -15.84 4.09 -0.57
CA LEU A 66 -15.41 3.07 -1.52
C LEU A 66 -16.32 3.01 -2.75
N ALA A 67 -17.62 3.20 -2.58
CA ALA A 67 -18.56 3.27 -3.70
C ALA A 67 -18.27 4.50 -4.57
N LEU A 68 -18.02 5.65 -3.96
CA LEU A 68 -17.63 6.87 -4.66
C LEU A 68 -16.30 6.68 -5.40
N LEU A 69 -15.30 6.09 -4.75
CA LEU A 69 -13.98 5.83 -5.33
C LEU A 69 -14.08 4.84 -6.49
N GLY A 70 -14.80 3.73 -6.33
CA GLY A 70 -15.02 2.74 -7.39
C GLY A 70 -15.79 3.31 -8.58
N LEU A 71 -16.83 4.13 -8.35
CA LEU A 71 -17.56 4.78 -9.43
C LEU A 71 -16.73 5.85 -10.15
N SER A 72 -15.95 6.64 -9.40
CA SER A 72 -15.03 7.63 -9.95
C SER A 72 -13.95 6.96 -10.81
N ASP A 73 -13.41 5.82 -10.38
CA ASP A 73 -12.38 5.11 -11.13
C ASP A 73 -12.95 4.40 -12.36
N LEU A 74 -14.17 3.86 -12.26
CA LEU A 74 -14.85 3.24 -13.40
C LEU A 74 -15.18 4.27 -14.49
N THR A 75 -15.64 5.46 -14.09
CA THR A 75 -15.89 6.57 -15.01
C THR A 75 -14.58 7.11 -15.60
N ALA A 76 -13.52 7.29 -14.81
CA ALA A 76 -12.22 7.70 -15.32
C ALA A 76 -11.56 6.64 -16.24
N ALA A 77 -11.84 5.35 -16.02
CA ALA A 77 -11.39 4.27 -16.89
C ALA A 77 -12.19 4.17 -18.21
N SER A 78 -13.28 4.92 -18.34
CA SER A 78 -14.04 5.04 -19.59
C SER A 78 -13.55 6.17 -20.49
N LEU A 79 -12.58 6.98 -20.04
CA LEU A 79 -11.99 8.05 -20.84
C LEU A 79 -11.24 7.50 -22.07
N PRO A 80 -11.15 8.28 -23.16
CA PRO A 80 -10.30 7.96 -24.31
C PRO A 80 -8.85 7.72 -23.89
N GLU A 81 -8.16 6.81 -24.59
CA GLU A 81 -6.82 6.34 -24.22
C GLU A 81 -5.80 7.49 -24.10
N GLU A 82 -5.89 8.50 -24.97
CA GLU A 82 -4.96 9.64 -24.90
C GLU A 82 -5.10 10.37 -23.56
N ILE A 83 -6.32 10.74 -23.19
CA ILE A 83 -6.60 11.51 -21.95
C ILE A 83 -6.38 10.63 -20.72
N GLY A 84 -6.84 9.37 -20.78
CA GLY A 84 -6.70 8.40 -19.72
C GLY A 84 -5.23 8.13 -19.37
N SER A 85 -4.36 7.98 -20.37
CA SER A 85 -2.94 7.70 -20.13
C SER A 85 -2.25 8.80 -19.31
N TYR A 86 -2.52 10.07 -19.60
CA TYR A 86 -1.97 11.20 -18.85
C TYR A 86 -2.57 11.29 -17.44
N TYR A 87 -3.88 11.16 -17.31
CA TYR A 87 -4.58 11.17 -16.03
C TYR A 87 -4.04 10.08 -15.10
N TRP A 88 -4.06 8.82 -15.56
CA TRP A 88 -3.66 7.67 -14.75
C TRP A 88 -2.16 7.64 -14.45
N SER A 89 -1.31 8.17 -15.34
CA SER A 89 0.13 8.30 -15.07
C SER A 89 0.44 9.25 -13.92
N SER A 90 -0.39 10.28 -13.72
CA SER A 90 -0.26 11.22 -12.60
C SER A 90 -0.93 10.71 -11.31
N GLN A 91 -2.07 10.03 -11.44
CA GLN A 91 -2.90 9.56 -10.32
C GLN A 91 -2.34 8.30 -9.64
N ALA A 92 -1.85 7.34 -10.43
CA ALA A 92 -1.32 6.08 -9.89
C ALA A 92 -0.23 6.25 -8.82
N PRO A 93 0.83 7.09 -9.01
CA PRO A 93 1.85 7.27 -7.98
C PRO A 93 1.32 7.99 -6.73
N VAL A 94 0.36 8.91 -6.86
CA VAL A 94 -0.26 9.61 -5.72
C VAL A 94 -1.05 8.62 -4.86
N ARG A 95 -1.86 7.77 -5.49
CA ARG A 95 -2.63 6.72 -4.80
C ARG A 95 -1.74 5.68 -4.15
N LEU A 96 -0.69 5.25 -4.86
CA LEU A 96 0.31 4.35 -4.30
C LEU A 96 0.97 4.95 -3.07
N PHE A 97 1.38 6.22 -3.12
CA PHE A 97 2.00 6.90 -1.98
C PHE A 97 1.03 6.98 -0.80
N PHE A 98 -0.24 7.34 -1.03
CA PHE A 98 -1.26 7.40 0.00
C PHE A 98 -1.43 6.03 0.70
N PHE A 99 -1.67 4.96 -0.06
CA PHE A 99 -1.85 3.63 0.52
C PHE A 99 -0.58 3.07 1.15
N PHE A 100 0.59 3.43 0.62
CA PHE A 100 1.86 3.08 1.23
C PHE A 100 2.03 3.74 2.61
N VAL A 101 1.66 5.01 2.75
CA VAL A 101 1.68 5.71 4.05
C VAL A 101 0.68 5.08 5.02
N VAL A 102 -0.55 4.78 4.58
CA VAL A 102 -1.57 4.14 5.43
C VAL A 102 -1.10 2.76 5.91
N THR A 103 -0.59 1.92 5.00
CA THR A 103 -0.09 0.58 5.33
C THR A 103 1.18 0.64 6.19
N GLY A 104 2.05 1.62 5.92
CA GLY A 104 3.22 1.89 6.75
C GLY A 104 2.85 2.33 8.16
N TYR A 105 1.82 3.17 8.31
CA TYR A 105 1.31 3.61 9.59
C TYR A 105 0.77 2.44 10.42
N THR A 106 -0.08 1.58 9.85
CA THR A 106 -0.62 0.43 10.57
C THR A 106 0.47 -0.56 10.98
N TYR A 107 1.53 -0.71 10.17
CA TYR A 107 2.68 -1.54 10.51
C TYR A 107 3.58 -0.95 11.60
N LEU A 108 3.90 0.35 11.53
CA LEU A 108 4.83 1.00 12.46
C LEU A 108 4.20 1.18 13.85
N PHE A 109 2.91 1.51 13.92
CA PHE A 109 2.21 1.85 15.16
C PHE A 109 1.45 0.68 15.79
N LYS A 110 1.71 -0.56 15.36
CA LYS A 110 1.11 -1.77 15.95
C LYS A 110 1.55 -1.98 17.41
N PRO A 111 0.78 -2.74 18.22
CA PRO A 111 1.21 -3.16 19.55
C PRO A 111 2.53 -3.95 19.46
N GLY A 112 3.61 -3.42 20.07
CA GLY A 112 4.96 -4.00 19.98
C GLY A 112 5.73 -3.68 18.69
N GLY A 113 5.24 -2.75 17.86
CA GLY A 113 5.94 -2.23 16.69
C GLY A 113 7.11 -1.32 17.05
N MET A 114 8.05 -1.18 16.11
CA MET A 114 9.19 -0.26 16.20
C MET A 114 8.76 1.19 15.88
N GLY A 115 7.62 1.63 16.41
CA GLY A 115 7.07 2.96 16.20
C GLY A 115 7.87 3.99 16.99
N LEU A 116 8.95 4.50 16.37
CA LEU A 116 9.63 5.75 16.71
C LEU A 116 9.75 6.06 18.21
N GLY A 117 10.30 5.18 19.06
CA GLY A 117 10.90 5.46 20.38
C GLY A 117 10.19 6.39 21.40
N LEU A 118 8.98 6.87 21.13
CA LEU A 118 8.30 7.97 21.81
C LEU A 118 6.95 7.52 22.39
N VAL A 119 6.41 6.39 21.93
CA VAL A 119 5.20 5.80 22.50
C VAL A 119 5.60 4.61 23.35
N SER A 120 5.96 4.97 24.58
CA SER A 120 6.06 4.19 25.82
C SER A 120 6.35 2.68 25.72
N LYS A 121 7.55 2.36 26.21
CA LYS A 121 7.95 1.06 26.77
C LYS A 121 7.26 0.74 28.12
N SER A 122 6.13 1.38 28.41
CA SER A 122 5.32 1.17 29.63
C SER A 122 3.92 0.77 29.18
N GLY A 123 3.41 -0.37 29.65
CA GLY A 123 2.11 -0.96 29.30
C GLY A 123 0.89 -0.16 29.74
N ALA A 124 0.84 1.13 29.39
CA ALA A 124 -0.34 1.98 29.51
C ALA A 124 -0.85 2.22 28.09
N HIS A 125 -1.93 1.51 27.74
CA HIS A 125 -2.70 1.73 26.52
C HIS A 125 -3.38 3.10 26.61
N THR A 126 -2.66 4.18 26.31
CA THR A 126 -3.30 5.48 26.10
C THR A 126 -4.00 5.40 24.75
N ALA A 127 -5.32 5.31 24.74
CA ALA A 127 -6.15 5.34 23.54
C ALA A 127 -5.80 6.59 22.72
N GLY A 128 -4.93 6.41 21.73
CA GLY A 128 -4.42 7.47 20.88
C GLY A 128 -5.31 7.65 19.66
N VAL A 129 -5.25 8.84 19.05
CA VAL A 129 -5.90 9.10 17.76
C VAL A 129 -5.41 8.06 16.74
N GLY A 130 -6.33 7.24 16.23
CA GLY A 130 -6.03 6.20 15.24
C GLY A 130 -5.75 4.80 15.79
N ASP A 131 -6.13 4.50 17.03
CA ASP A 131 -6.04 3.12 17.56
C ASP A 131 -6.91 2.13 16.76
N GLU A 132 -8.07 2.59 16.26
CA GLU A 132 -8.97 1.79 15.42
C GLU A 132 -8.40 1.52 14.01
N LEU A 133 -7.40 2.28 13.55
CA LEU A 133 -6.76 2.06 12.24
C LEU A 133 -5.78 0.88 12.26
N LYS A 134 -5.29 0.47 13.44
CA LYS A 134 -4.24 -0.56 13.61
C LYS A 134 -4.83 -1.96 13.61
N ASN A 135 -5.59 -2.29 12.56
CA ASN A 135 -6.31 -3.56 12.49
C ASN A 135 -5.89 -4.38 11.25
N SER A 136 -6.09 -5.71 11.34
CA SER A 136 -5.73 -6.66 10.28
C SER A 136 -6.44 -6.38 8.95
N VAL A 137 -7.71 -5.92 8.99
CA VAL A 137 -8.54 -5.62 7.80
C VAL A 137 -8.00 -4.43 7.03
N VAL A 138 -7.73 -3.31 7.70
CA VAL A 138 -7.21 -2.06 7.13
C VAL A 138 -5.79 -2.25 6.60
N PHE A 139 -4.95 -2.97 7.34
CA PHE A 139 -3.62 -3.33 6.84
C PHE A 139 -3.73 -4.17 5.56
N THR A 140 -4.55 -5.21 5.57
CA THR A 140 -4.73 -6.10 4.43
C THR A 140 -5.25 -5.37 3.21
N TRP A 141 -6.31 -4.57 3.39
CA TRP A 141 -6.88 -3.75 2.31
C TRP A 141 -5.84 -2.77 1.75
N GLY A 142 -5.17 -2.01 2.63
CA GLY A 142 -4.12 -1.08 2.20
C GLY A 142 -2.95 -1.77 1.48
N PHE A 143 -2.55 -2.95 1.94
CA PHE A 143 -1.49 -3.73 1.31
C PHE A 143 -1.88 -4.24 -0.08
N VAL A 144 -3.11 -4.76 -0.22
CA VAL A 144 -3.66 -5.18 -1.53
C VAL A 144 -3.74 -3.98 -2.47
N GLU A 145 -4.21 -2.83 -2.00
CA GLU A 145 -4.23 -1.59 -2.78
C GLU A 145 -2.82 -1.20 -3.26
N VAL A 146 -1.80 -1.24 -2.39
CA VAL A 146 -0.42 -0.94 -2.79
C VAL A 146 0.05 -1.87 -3.92
N ILE A 147 -0.22 -3.18 -3.83
CA ILE A 147 0.16 -4.15 -4.87
C ILE A 147 -0.58 -3.84 -6.18
N CYS A 148 -1.89 -3.62 -6.12
CA CYS A 148 -2.73 -3.33 -7.29
C CYS A 148 -2.31 -2.03 -7.98
N TRP A 149 -2.10 -0.94 -7.24
CA TRP A 149 -1.66 0.34 -7.79
C TRP A 149 -0.22 0.29 -8.32
N PHE A 150 0.66 -0.47 -7.66
CA PHE A 150 2.00 -0.70 -8.18
C PHE A 150 1.95 -1.44 -9.52
N TRP A 151 1.11 -2.46 -9.64
CA TRP A 151 0.93 -3.16 -10.91
C TRP A 151 0.39 -2.22 -12.00
N ILE A 152 -0.68 -1.47 -11.72
CA ILE A 152 -1.24 -0.48 -12.66
C ILE A 152 -0.15 0.48 -13.13
N TYR A 153 0.67 1.00 -12.20
CA TYR A 153 1.76 1.90 -12.53
C TYR A 153 2.80 1.28 -13.47
N VAL A 154 3.22 0.04 -13.22
CA VAL A 154 4.16 -0.67 -14.10
C VAL A 154 3.56 -0.88 -15.49
N THR A 155 2.31 -1.33 -15.57
CA THR A 155 1.61 -1.56 -16.84
C THR A 155 1.45 -0.27 -17.65
N LEU A 156 1.06 0.84 -17.03
CA LEU A 156 0.97 2.15 -17.69
C LEU A 156 2.31 2.61 -18.25
N ARG A 157 3.41 2.38 -17.52
CA ARG A 157 4.75 2.73 -18.00
C ARG A 157 5.18 1.87 -19.18
N ASP A 158 4.82 0.60 -19.19
CA ASP A 158 5.14 -0.30 -20.29
C ASP A 158 4.32 0.05 -21.54
N GLU A 159 3.02 0.32 -21.42
CA GLU A 159 2.16 0.80 -22.51
C GLU A 159 2.71 2.10 -23.13
N ARG A 160 3.14 3.07 -22.30
CA ARG A 160 3.74 4.33 -22.78
C ARG A 160 5.05 4.12 -23.54
N ARG A 161 5.87 3.15 -23.12
CA ARG A 161 7.12 2.79 -23.80
C ARG A 161 6.86 2.15 -25.16
N GLU A 162 5.86 1.28 -25.25
CA GLU A 162 5.45 0.65 -26.50
C GLU A 162 5.00 1.71 -27.52
N THR A 163 4.12 2.64 -27.13
CA THR A 163 3.65 3.73 -28.00
C THR A 163 4.80 4.58 -28.52
N THR A 164 5.75 4.98 -27.66
CA THR A 164 6.94 5.74 -28.08
C THR A 164 7.82 4.95 -29.05
N SER A 165 7.98 3.65 -28.81
CA SER A 165 8.79 2.78 -29.67
C SER A 165 8.16 2.53 -31.05
N HIS A 166 6.83 2.58 -31.15
CA HIS A 166 6.11 2.48 -32.42
C HIS A 166 6.34 3.69 -33.32
N PHE A 167 6.43 4.90 -32.76
CA PHE A 167 6.78 6.10 -33.54
C PHE A 167 8.26 6.17 -33.94
N ALA A 168 9.14 5.51 -33.18
CA ALA A 168 10.58 5.54 -33.43
C ALA A 168 11.08 4.47 -34.43
N ARG A 169 10.24 3.53 -34.88
CA ARG A 169 10.65 2.44 -35.78
C ARG A 169 10.20 2.70 -37.22
N PRO A 170 11.12 2.85 -38.20
CA PRO A 170 10.77 2.77 -39.62
C PRO A 170 10.09 1.43 -39.92
N ARG A 171 8.99 1.46 -40.69
CA ARG A 171 8.20 0.28 -41.09
C ARG A 171 9.10 -0.81 -41.72
N TYR A 172 9.47 -1.81 -40.92
CA TYR A 172 9.86 -3.11 -41.43
C TYR A 172 8.96 -4.17 -40.79
N ILE A 173 8.26 -4.90 -41.66
CA ILE A 173 7.31 -5.96 -41.33
C ILE A 173 8.02 -6.99 -40.46
N PHE A 174 7.60 -7.09 -39.20
CA PHE A 174 8.16 -8.04 -38.25
C PHE A 174 7.13 -9.12 -37.94
N VAL A 175 7.24 -10.25 -38.62
CA VAL A 175 6.55 -11.49 -38.27
C VAL A 175 7.15 -11.96 -36.93
N ARG A 176 6.39 -11.92 -35.82
CA ARG A 176 6.87 -12.41 -34.51
C ARG A 176 6.11 -13.64 -34.05
N SER A 177 6.88 -14.69 -33.82
CA SER A 177 6.49 -16.00 -33.29
C SER A 177 5.76 -15.87 -31.94
N PHE A 178 4.66 -16.62 -31.82
CA PHE A 178 3.84 -16.78 -30.61
C PHE A 178 4.61 -17.57 -29.54
N GLY A 179 4.99 -16.91 -28.45
CA GLY A 179 5.51 -17.56 -27.24
C GLY A 179 4.37 -17.90 -26.28
N THR A 180 4.33 -19.15 -25.82
CA THR A 180 3.25 -19.75 -25.04
C THR A 180 3.25 -19.35 -23.54
N SER A 181 2.04 -19.27 -22.99
CA SER A 181 1.59 -18.75 -21.69
C SER A 181 2.38 -19.11 -20.41
N THR A 182 3.15 -20.20 -20.39
CA THR A 182 3.74 -20.75 -19.15
C THR A 182 5.02 -20.07 -18.66
N ASP A 183 5.77 -19.41 -19.54
CA ASP A 183 7.03 -18.75 -19.17
C ASP A 183 6.82 -17.38 -18.50
N THR A 184 5.65 -16.78 -18.72
CA THR A 184 5.26 -15.47 -18.19
C THR A 184 4.92 -15.50 -16.70
N LEU A 185 4.29 -16.57 -16.20
CA LEU A 185 3.99 -16.73 -14.76
C LEU A 185 5.25 -16.98 -13.93
N ARG A 186 6.22 -17.72 -14.48
CA ARG A 186 7.54 -17.88 -13.85
C ARG A 186 8.33 -16.57 -13.87
N GLY A 187 8.25 -15.81 -14.97
CA GLY A 187 8.79 -14.46 -15.02
C GLY A 187 8.09 -13.47 -14.08
N PHE A 188 6.82 -13.66 -13.79
CA PHE A 188 6.02 -12.85 -12.86
C PHE A 188 6.40 -13.12 -11.40
N ALA A 189 6.46 -14.40 -10.98
CA ALA A 189 6.94 -14.76 -9.65
C ALA A 189 8.40 -14.35 -9.44
N GLY A 190 9.26 -14.52 -10.45
CA GLY A 190 10.66 -14.09 -10.39
C GLY A 190 10.85 -12.58 -10.29
N ARG A 191 10.01 -11.78 -10.98
CA ARG A 191 10.04 -10.32 -10.89
C ARG A 191 9.47 -9.81 -9.57
N ILE A 192 8.38 -10.41 -9.08
CA ILE A 192 7.85 -10.11 -7.73
C ILE A 192 8.91 -10.40 -6.67
N TRP A 193 9.61 -11.54 -6.75
CA TRP A 193 10.69 -11.86 -5.81
C TRP A 193 11.88 -10.90 -5.91
N ALA A 194 12.28 -10.50 -7.12
CA ALA A 194 13.36 -9.53 -7.32
C ALA A 194 13.00 -8.14 -6.76
N ASP A 195 11.76 -7.72 -6.95
CA ASP A 195 11.25 -6.44 -6.43
C ASP A 195 11.02 -6.50 -4.91
N PHE A 196 10.58 -7.64 -4.36
CA PHE A 196 10.54 -7.87 -2.91
C PHE A 196 11.95 -7.83 -2.29
N TYR A 197 12.95 -8.34 -3.01
CA TYR A 197 14.37 -8.26 -2.62
C TYR A 197 14.87 -6.80 -2.67
N ALA A 198 14.44 -6.01 -3.66
CA ALA A 198 14.74 -4.59 -3.74
C ALA A 198 14.08 -3.78 -2.60
N ILE A 199 12.84 -4.16 -2.20
CA ILE A 199 12.12 -3.58 -1.06
C ILE A 199 12.81 -3.95 0.28
N GLN A 200 13.30 -5.18 0.43
CA GLN A 200 14.17 -5.58 1.56
C GLN A 200 15.50 -4.80 1.59
N ARG A 201 16.03 -4.43 0.41
CA ARG A 201 17.21 -3.56 0.31
C ARG A 201 16.90 -2.11 0.69
N PHE A 202 15.71 -1.62 0.35
CA PHE A 202 15.21 -0.31 0.78
C PHE A 202 14.98 -0.24 2.29
N ARG A 203 14.51 -1.33 2.90
CA ARG A 203 14.47 -1.51 4.37
C ARG A 203 15.86 -1.32 4.98
N SER A 204 16.90 -1.92 4.40
CA SER A 204 18.30 -1.76 4.86
C SER A 204 18.80 -0.32 4.75
N TYR A 205 18.39 0.39 3.68
CA TYR A 205 18.75 1.79 3.44
C TYR A 205 18.05 2.76 4.41
N ILE A 206 16.79 2.50 4.76
CA ILE A 206 16.04 3.26 5.78
C ILE A 206 16.65 3.04 7.17
N TYR A 207 17.04 1.81 7.52
CA TYR A 207 17.73 1.54 8.79
C TYR A 207 19.09 2.23 8.89
N ALA A 208 19.85 2.32 7.78
CA ALA A 208 21.14 3.01 7.73
C ALA A 208 21.01 4.54 7.79
N GLN A 209 19.99 5.13 7.13
CA GLN A 209 19.71 6.56 7.19
C GLN A 209 19.14 6.97 8.56
N GLY A 210 18.30 6.13 9.17
CA GLY A 210 17.76 6.36 10.52
C GLY A 210 18.83 6.37 11.61
N THR A 211 19.88 5.54 11.49
CA THR A 211 21.03 5.56 12.42
C THR A 211 21.96 6.74 12.18
N LEU A 212 22.13 7.20 10.94
CA LEU A 212 22.86 8.43 10.62
C LEU A 212 22.17 9.68 11.15
N ILE A 213 20.84 9.77 11.05
CA ILE A 213 20.07 10.90 11.57
C ILE A 213 20.05 10.87 13.11
N ALA A 214 19.92 9.70 13.74
CA ALA A 214 19.99 9.55 15.20
C ALA A 214 21.38 9.92 15.76
N SER A 215 22.46 9.56 15.06
CA SER A 215 23.84 9.92 15.47
C SER A 215 24.18 11.39 15.20
N LEU A 216 23.62 12.00 14.15
CA LEU A 216 23.67 13.45 13.94
C LEU A 216 22.90 14.22 15.03
N LEU A 217 21.71 13.75 15.41
CA LEU A 217 20.92 14.36 16.50
C LEU A 217 21.59 14.21 17.87
N MET A 218 22.31 13.11 18.14
CA MET A 218 23.10 12.97 19.37
C MET A 218 24.35 13.87 19.42
N ASN A 219 24.86 14.35 18.28
CA ASN A 219 25.98 15.30 18.23
C ASN A 219 25.54 16.77 18.39
N PHE A 220 24.25 17.07 18.27
CA PHE A 220 23.67 18.40 18.50
C PHE A 220 23.06 18.56 19.92
N ALA A 221 23.13 17.54 20.77
CA ALA A 221 22.79 17.67 22.18
C ALA A 221 23.90 18.44 22.93
N PRO A 222 23.57 19.45 23.76
CA PRO A 222 24.56 20.25 24.48
C PRO A 222 25.40 19.37 25.42
N ARG A 223 26.73 19.35 25.20
CA ARG A 223 27.77 18.59 25.92
C ARG A 223 28.05 19.09 27.35
N ASN A 224 27.08 19.69 28.02
CA ASN A 224 27.31 20.43 29.26
C ASN A 224 26.14 20.38 30.26
N ALA A 225 25.39 19.28 30.30
CA ALA A 225 24.64 18.91 31.49
C ALA A 225 25.44 17.84 32.26
N SER A 226 26.19 18.29 33.25
CA SER A 226 26.86 17.43 34.23
C SER A 226 25.86 16.48 34.89
N LEU A 227 26.25 15.21 35.01
CA LEU A 227 25.54 14.10 35.68
C LEU A 227 25.07 14.36 37.14
N LEU A 228 25.28 15.56 37.68
CA LEU A 228 24.93 15.99 39.03
C LEU A 228 23.53 16.63 39.14
N GLU A 229 22.92 17.16 38.07
CA GLU A 229 21.58 17.76 38.17
C GLU A 229 20.44 16.73 38.12
N PHE A 230 20.69 15.50 37.64
CA PHE A 230 19.65 14.48 37.52
C PHE A 230 19.33 13.74 38.82
N GLN A 231 20.13 13.91 39.88
CA GLN A 231 19.93 13.23 41.15
C GLN A 231 19.08 14.05 42.16
N MET A 232 18.84 15.34 41.90
CA MET A 232 18.03 16.21 42.78
C MET A 232 16.54 16.29 42.42
N LEU A 233 16.10 15.62 41.34
CA LEU A 233 14.71 15.65 40.87
C LEU A 233 13.95 14.33 41.13
N ILE A 234 14.52 13.45 41.98
CA ILE A 234 13.89 12.23 42.51
C ILE A 234 14.08 12.18 44.04
N GLN A 235 13.66 13.25 44.72
CA GLN A 235 13.09 13.27 46.07
C GLN A 235 11.90 14.21 46.07
#